data_AF-A0A8S2NYF6-F1
#
_entry.id   AF-A0A8S2NYF6-F1
#
_cell.length_a   1.000
_cell.length_b   1.000
_cell.length_c   1.000
_cell.angle_alpha   90.00
_cell.angle_beta   90.00
_cell.angle_gamma   90.00
#
_symmetry.space_group_name_H-M   'P 1'
#
loop_
_entity.id
_entity.type
_entity.pdbx_description
1 polymer ?
#
loop_
_entity_poly.entity_id
_entity_poly.type
_entity_poly.pdbx_seq_one_letter_code
_entity_poly.pdbx_strand_id
1 'polypeptide(L)'
;MSRRLIRSPATSTLPRGMNSPLSSSVTVMDDTIIIETSDDHDTNNYKLLLDAFIALLQRDRDLLNYVFPKELQSLVFTKLIELPLVHMREVALNLCESIERLPHKLDAGKFAVYGLFSILKWFLKSRPTFSKLYQESDVARRQQFTTLSATFEQSAVNCLRAVLDEVRLDASPPSQGGNVHPLTSHVLAFMEGLLGYEETAAIIASIYVEQDQRMNSAGLTGTDKGLYDLGTYFAQLVRWLHASLSKKTDGYISRHDTTIRAIFLLNNVNYLLKRLENSPLLVMIQRCQPDLKSKYEDDFKTSLKDYTKCYTPLIIAIQQMLEYDNVNRLSDGKLRDRDREQLKESFATLNAAIDNLRQQCQEYIVSDIDLRDRLRTEGKLLIMDMFRTYYNKFSNKDFTRNREKYIRYDPRILESIIDNFFEHHS
;
A
#
# COMPACT_ATOMS: atom_id res chain seq x y z
N MET A 1 8.12 87.63 -0.87
CA MET A 1 6.76 87.31 -1.38
C MET A 1 6.20 86.13 -0.59
N SER A 2 5.05 86.33 0.05
CA SER A 2 4.38 85.38 0.95
C SER A 2 2.98 85.04 0.43
N ARG A 3 2.60 83.77 0.57
CA ARG A 3 1.27 83.20 0.92
C ARG A 3 0.02 83.45 0.05
N ARG A 4 -0.66 82.35 -0.33
CA ARG A 4 -1.98 81.80 0.19
C ARG A 4 -2.52 80.78 -0.84
N LEU A 5 -2.85 79.51 -0.53
CA LEU A 5 -3.89 78.87 0.32
C LEU A 5 -5.35 78.96 -0.20
N ILE A 6 -5.92 77.81 -0.63
CA ILE A 6 -7.36 77.43 -0.62
C ILE A 6 -7.42 75.88 -0.48
N ARG A 7 -7.55 75.29 0.72
CA ARG A 7 -8.75 74.76 1.46
C ARG A 7 -9.62 73.69 0.76
N SER A 8 -9.62 72.47 1.30
CA SER A 8 -10.69 71.45 1.22
C SER A 8 -11.48 71.39 2.55
N PRO A 9 -12.73 70.90 2.58
CA PRO A 9 -13.57 70.94 3.77
C PRO A 9 -13.44 69.70 4.67
N ALA A 10 -13.45 70.02 5.97
CA ALA A 10 -13.79 69.28 7.19
C ALA A 10 -14.06 67.75 7.15
N THR A 11 -13.29 67.06 7.98
CA THR A 11 -13.57 65.78 8.62
C THR A 11 -14.84 65.86 9.49
N SER A 12 -15.81 64.99 9.25
CA SER A 12 -16.86 64.69 10.23
C SER A 12 -16.34 63.66 11.23
N THR A 13 -16.31 64.05 12.49
CA THR A 13 -15.97 63.22 13.64
C THR A 13 -17.20 62.38 14.01
N LEU A 14 -17.04 61.05 14.08
CA LEU A 14 -18.03 60.15 14.66
C LEU A 14 -18.15 60.40 16.18
N PRO A 15 -19.34 60.22 16.78
CA PRO A 15 -19.53 60.39 18.22
C PRO A 15 -18.71 59.38 19.02
N ARG A 16 -18.05 59.85 20.08
CA ARG A 16 -17.36 59.00 21.08
C ARG A 16 -18.38 58.07 21.75
N GLY A 17 -18.20 56.75 21.63
CA GLY A 17 -18.99 55.81 22.42
C GLY A 17 -19.09 54.35 21.95
N MET A 18 -18.53 53.94 20.83
CA MET A 18 -18.50 52.52 20.42
C MET A 18 -17.15 52.19 19.78
N ASN A 19 -16.29 51.46 20.49
CA ASN A 19 -15.12 50.82 19.89
C ASN A 19 -15.60 49.58 19.12
N SER A 20 -15.22 49.47 17.85
CA SER A 20 -15.35 48.22 17.08
C SER A 20 -14.50 47.13 17.75
N PRO A 21 -14.99 45.89 17.92
CA PRO A 21 -14.21 44.82 18.55
C PRO A 21 -13.02 44.34 17.71
N LEU A 22 -12.88 44.83 16.47
CA LEU A 22 -11.98 44.27 15.47
C LEU A 22 -10.67 45.05 15.26
N SER A 23 -10.36 46.07 16.08
CA SER A 23 -9.19 46.94 15.81
C SER A 23 -8.04 46.85 16.81
N SER A 24 -7.96 45.83 17.66
CA SER A 24 -6.77 45.65 18.51
C SER A 24 -6.33 44.19 18.52
N SER A 25 -5.02 44.02 18.35
CA SER A 25 -4.23 42.79 18.40
C SER A 25 -4.40 41.80 17.23
N VAL A 26 -3.90 42.19 16.05
CA VAL A 26 -3.21 41.21 15.19
C VAL A 26 -1.82 41.02 15.81
N THR A 27 -1.74 40.10 16.77
CA THR A 27 -0.47 39.49 17.14
C THR A 27 -0.20 38.49 16.03
N VAL A 28 0.86 38.71 15.25
CA VAL A 28 1.36 37.71 14.30
C VAL A 28 1.82 36.52 15.14
N MET A 29 0.97 35.51 15.29
CA MET A 29 1.37 34.19 15.76
C MET A 29 1.95 33.47 14.56
N ASP A 30 3.28 33.39 14.54
CA ASP A 30 4.03 32.48 13.71
C ASP A 30 3.87 31.06 14.28
N ASP A 31 2.67 30.50 14.13
CA ASP A 31 2.39 29.10 14.45
C ASP A 31 2.65 28.30 13.18
N THR A 32 3.87 27.79 13.06
CA THR A 32 4.15 26.67 12.16
C THR A 32 3.23 25.53 12.60
N ILE A 33 2.20 25.21 11.80
CA ILE A 33 1.30 24.09 12.06
C ILE A 33 2.15 22.81 12.01
N ILE A 34 2.48 22.28 13.19
CA ILE A 34 3.09 20.96 13.33
C ILE A 34 1.94 19.97 13.28
N ILE A 35 1.72 19.37 12.09
CA ILE A 35 0.79 18.25 11.96
C ILE A 35 1.38 17.07 12.74
N GLU A 36 0.74 16.71 13.85
CA GLU A 36 1.03 15.45 14.53
C GLU A 36 0.55 14.31 13.64
N THR A 37 1.48 13.44 13.25
CA THR A 37 1.35 12.39 12.23
C THR A 37 0.44 11.22 12.64
N SER A 38 -0.55 11.45 13.50
CA SER A 38 -1.45 10.41 13.99
C SER A 38 -2.92 10.79 14.02
N ASP A 39 -3.30 12.06 13.80
CA ASP A 39 -4.69 12.47 13.97
C ASP A 39 -5.26 13.29 12.81
N ASP A 40 -6.51 12.99 12.46
CA ASP A 40 -7.36 13.68 11.47
C ASP A 40 -7.83 15.05 12.01
N HIS A 41 -7.06 15.66 12.91
CA HIS A 41 -7.51 16.79 13.74
C HIS A 41 -7.75 18.05 12.90
N ASP A 42 -6.78 18.43 12.06
CA ASP A 42 -6.88 19.66 11.24
C ASP A 42 -7.98 19.56 10.17
N THR A 43 -8.11 18.38 9.58
CA THR A 43 -9.17 18.04 8.61
C THR A 43 -10.55 17.99 9.26
N ASN A 44 -10.65 17.51 10.51
CA ASN A 44 -11.89 17.59 11.29
C ASN A 44 -12.21 19.03 11.74
N ASN A 45 -11.22 19.83 12.10
CA ASN A 45 -11.39 21.25 12.40
C ASN A 45 -11.90 22.01 11.16
N TYR A 46 -11.35 21.70 9.98
CA TYR A 46 -11.85 22.29 8.74
C TYR A 46 -13.29 21.86 8.41
N LYS A 47 -13.66 20.60 8.69
CA LYS A 47 -15.06 20.15 8.57
C LYS A 47 -15.98 20.88 9.54
N LEU A 48 -15.55 21.12 10.77
CA LEU A 48 -16.32 21.92 11.73
C LEU A 48 -16.51 23.37 11.24
N LEU A 49 -15.47 23.96 10.66
CA LEU A 49 -15.55 25.28 10.02
C LEU A 49 -16.56 25.27 8.86
N LEU A 50 -16.55 24.24 8.02
CA LEU A 50 -17.49 24.04 6.93
C LEU A 50 -18.94 23.91 7.43
N ASP A 51 -19.17 23.13 8.48
CA ASP A 51 -20.48 22.96 9.12
C ASP A 51 -21.00 24.27 9.72
N ALA A 52 -20.13 24.98 10.46
CA ALA A 52 -20.45 26.29 11.03
C ALA A 52 -20.79 27.31 9.93
N PHE A 53 -20.01 27.32 8.84
CA PHE A 53 -20.24 28.20 7.70
C PHE A 53 -21.62 27.97 7.08
N ILE A 54 -22.00 26.73 6.79
CA ILE A 54 -23.35 26.45 6.23
C ILE A 54 -24.44 26.87 7.22
N ALA A 55 -24.30 26.53 8.50
CA ALA A 55 -25.32 26.82 9.50
C ALA A 55 -25.56 28.32 9.65
N LEU A 56 -24.49 29.12 9.70
CA LEU A 56 -24.57 30.58 9.75
C LEU A 56 -25.13 31.15 8.45
N LEU A 57 -24.68 30.64 7.30
CA LEU A 57 -25.15 31.08 5.98
C LEU A 57 -26.66 30.89 5.80
N GLN A 58 -27.23 29.81 6.34
CA GLN A 58 -28.67 29.59 6.37
C GLN A 58 -29.39 30.67 7.18
N ARG A 59 -28.87 30.99 8.38
CA ARG A 59 -29.47 32.03 9.25
C ARG A 59 -29.35 33.41 8.65
N ASP A 60 -28.22 33.72 8.05
CA ASP A 60 -28.01 34.99 7.34
C ASP A 60 -28.98 35.13 6.18
N ARG A 61 -29.30 34.04 5.47
CA ARG A 61 -30.29 34.06 4.40
C ARG A 61 -31.70 34.31 4.91
N ASP A 62 -32.08 33.68 6.03
CA ASP A 62 -33.38 33.92 6.67
C ASP A 62 -33.52 35.38 7.13
N LEU A 63 -32.48 35.91 7.78
CA LEU A 63 -32.45 37.30 8.25
C LEU A 63 -32.50 38.29 7.08
N LEU A 64 -31.76 38.00 6.01
CA LEU A 64 -31.71 38.82 4.81
C LEU A 64 -33.08 38.90 4.12
N ASN A 65 -33.81 37.79 4.07
CA ASN A 65 -35.18 37.73 3.55
C ASN A 65 -36.18 38.51 4.42
N TYR A 66 -35.94 38.58 5.73
CA TYR A 66 -36.80 39.28 6.68
C TYR A 66 -36.55 40.80 6.72
N VAL A 67 -35.29 41.23 6.64
CA VAL A 67 -34.89 42.62 6.89
C VAL A 67 -34.79 43.46 5.60
N PHE A 68 -34.32 42.88 4.50
CA PHE A 68 -33.97 43.66 3.30
C PHE A 68 -35.00 43.49 2.16
N PRO A 69 -35.30 44.56 1.41
CA PRO A 69 -36.05 44.46 0.15
C PRO A 69 -35.34 43.56 -0.88
N LYS A 70 -36.12 42.87 -1.72
CA LYS A 70 -35.62 41.87 -2.69
C LYS A 70 -34.51 42.39 -3.59
N GLU A 71 -34.55 43.66 -3.94
CA GLU A 71 -33.59 44.32 -4.84
C GLU A 71 -32.20 44.44 -4.20
N LEU A 72 -32.12 44.55 -2.87
CA LEU A 72 -30.87 44.69 -2.12
C LEU A 72 -30.35 43.35 -1.57
N GLN A 73 -31.20 42.33 -1.50
CA GLN A 73 -30.87 41.02 -0.94
C GLN A 73 -29.62 40.38 -1.58
N SER A 74 -29.51 40.39 -2.90
CA SER A 74 -28.33 39.81 -3.59
C SER A 74 -27.03 40.55 -3.26
N LEU A 75 -27.08 41.90 -3.21
CA LEU A 75 -25.92 42.74 -2.92
C LEU A 75 -25.45 42.57 -1.47
N VAL A 76 -26.37 42.63 -0.51
CA VAL A 76 -26.06 42.46 0.92
C VAL A 76 -25.55 41.06 1.19
N PHE A 77 -26.20 40.04 0.61
CA PHE A 77 -25.73 38.66 0.70
C PHE A 77 -24.30 38.55 0.18
N THR A 78 -23.97 39.23 -0.92
CA THR A 78 -22.62 39.24 -1.52
C THR A 78 -21.57 39.75 -0.57
N LYS A 79 -21.83 40.89 0.06
CA LYS A 79 -20.87 41.47 1.01
C LYS A 79 -20.74 40.66 2.30
N LEU A 80 -21.81 40.00 2.73
CA LEU A 80 -21.82 39.23 3.96
C LEU A 80 -20.87 38.03 3.90
N ILE A 81 -20.86 37.27 2.80
CA ILE A 81 -20.08 36.01 2.72
C ILE A 81 -18.69 36.17 2.11
N GLU A 82 -18.38 37.35 1.55
CA GLU A 82 -17.10 37.63 0.87
C GLU A 82 -15.90 37.32 1.79
N LEU A 83 -15.86 37.90 2.98
CA LEU A 83 -14.75 37.71 3.93
C LEU A 83 -14.67 36.27 4.48
N PRO A 84 -15.78 35.63 4.93
CA PRO A 84 -15.75 34.22 5.33
C PRO A 84 -15.23 33.27 4.24
N LEU A 85 -15.64 33.45 2.98
CA LEU A 85 -15.18 32.58 1.88
C LEU A 85 -13.69 32.77 1.58
N VAL A 86 -13.18 34.01 1.67
CA VAL A 86 -11.74 34.28 1.53
C VAL A 86 -10.96 33.56 2.65
N HIS A 87 -11.41 33.68 3.89
CA HIS A 87 -10.78 33.00 5.02
C HIS A 87 -10.78 31.48 4.87
N MET A 88 -11.93 30.88 4.51
CA MET A 88 -12.01 29.43 4.27
C MET A 88 -11.06 28.97 3.18
N ARG A 89 -10.88 29.76 2.11
CA ARG A 89 -9.94 29.46 1.04
C ARG A 89 -8.49 29.49 1.53
N GLU A 90 -8.12 30.48 2.34
CA GLU A 90 -6.76 30.57 2.90
C GLU A 90 -6.47 29.37 3.81
N VAL A 91 -7.40 29.02 4.71
CA VAL A 91 -7.26 27.84 5.58
C VAL A 91 -7.17 26.56 4.75
N ALA A 92 -7.99 26.42 3.71
CA ALA A 92 -7.95 25.26 2.81
C ALA A 92 -6.60 25.11 2.09
N LEU A 93 -6.04 26.21 1.59
CA LEU A 93 -4.74 26.20 0.91
C LEU A 93 -3.63 25.76 1.86
N ASN A 94 -3.59 26.34 3.06
CA ASN A 94 -2.58 26.00 4.08
C ASN A 94 -2.70 24.53 4.51
N LEU A 95 -3.93 24.02 4.67
CA LEU A 95 -4.17 22.62 5.01
C LEU A 95 -3.71 21.69 3.88
N CYS A 96 -4.12 21.96 2.63
CA CYS A 96 -3.71 21.16 1.47
C CYS A 96 -2.18 21.14 1.30
N GLU A 97 -1.53 22.30 1.41
CA GLU A 97 -0.07 22.42 1.31
C GLU A 97 0.63 21.61 2.40
N SER A 98 0.12 21.67 3.63
CA SER A 98 0.69 20.92 4.75
C SER A 98 0.53 19.41 4.56
N ILE A 99 -0.64 18.94 4.11
CA ILE A 99 -0.88 17.51 3.83
C ILE A 99 -0.03 17.01 2.67
N GLU A 100 0.12 17.81 1.60
CA GLU A 100 0.95 17.45 0.46
C GLU A 100 2.42 17.31 0.84
N ARG A 101 2.90 18.10 1.80
CA ARG A 101 4.28 18.01 2.34
C ARG A 101 4.53 16.82 3.25
N LEU A 102 3.49 16.18 3.79
CA LEU A 102 3.68 15.04 4.69
C LEU A 102 4.41 13.89 3.98
N PRO A 103 5.49 13.34 4.59
CA PRO A 103 6.12 12.14 4.09
C PRO A 103 5.27 10.90 4.43
N HIS A 104 5.62 9.76 3.83
CA HIS A 104 5.06 8.44 4.19
C HIS A 104 3.53 8.39 4.16
N LYS A 105 2.93 8.76 3.02
CA LYS A 105 1.47 8.84 2.83
C LYS A 105 0.78 7.48 2.90
N LEU A 106 1.52 6.38 2.77
CA LEU A 106 1.00 5.02 2.95
C LEU A 106 0.93 4.57 4.40
N ASP A 107 1.65 5.23 5.31
CA ASP A 107 1.72 4.86 6.73
C ASP A 107 1.30 6.00 7.65
N ALA A 108 2.24 6.74 8.23
CA ALA A 108 1.94 7.80 9.19
C ALA A 108 1.08 8.91 8.58
N GLY A 109 1.29 9.26 7.31
CA GLY A 109 0.54 10.30 6.62
C GLY A 109 -0.84 9.89 6.11
N LYS A 110 -1.22 8.60 6.17
CA LYS A 110 -2.43 8.10 5.50
C LYS A 110 -3.73 8.71 6.05
N PHE A 111 -3.77 9.02 7.35
CA PHE A 111 -4.96 9.60 7.98
C PHE A 111 -5.24 11.01 7.49
N ALA A 112 -4.21 11.82 7.26
CA ALA A 112 -4.36 13.15 6.66
C ALA A 112 -4.88 13.06 5.22
N VAL A 113 -4.41 12.06 4.45
CA VAL A 113 -4.95 11.78 3.10
C VAL A 113 -6.43 11.38 3.19
N TYR A 114 -6.81 10.50 4.12
CA TYR A 114 -8.23 10.17 4.35
C TYR A 114 -9.06 11.37 4.79
N GLY A 115 -8.48 12.29 5.56
CA GLY A 115 -9.12 13.55 5.93
C GLY A 115 -9.48 14.43 4.73
N LEU A 116 -8.60 14.51 3.71
CA LEU A 116 -8.93 15.15 2.43
C LEU A 116 -10.16 14.51 1.77
N PHE A 117 -10.19 13.18 1.69
CA PHE A 117 -11.34 12.45 1.15
C PHE A 117 -12.60 12.67 2.00
N SER A 118 -12.48 12.80 3.32
CA SER A 118 -13.61 13.13 4.20
C SER A 118 -14.14 14.54 3.95
N ILE A 119 -13.27 15.53 3.73
CA ILE A 119 -13.67 16.91 3.39
C ILE A 119 -14.40 16.91 2.03
N LEU A 120 -13.84 16.24 1.03
CA LEU A 120 -14.45 16.12 -0.29
C LEU A 120 -15.81 15.41 -0.25
N LYS A 121 -15.94 14.36 0.57
CA LYS A 121 -17.23 13.69 0.84
C LYS A 121 -18.23 14.65 1.49
N TRP A 122 -17.78 15.54 2.36
CA TRP A 122 -18.62 16.61 2.91
C TRP A 122 -19.09 17.57 1.80
N PHE A 123 -18.19 18.04 0.93
CA PHE A 123 -18.55 18.90 -0.20
C PHE A 123 -19.62 18.26 -1.08
N LEU A 124 -19.43 16.97 -1.42
CA LEU A 124 -20.37 16.21 -2.23
C LEU A 124 -21.77 16.12 -1.59
N LYS A 125 -21.84 15.80 -0.28
CA LYS A 125 -23.10 15.73 0.47
C LYS A 125 -23.78 17.09 0.62
N SER A 126 -23.01 18.17 0.71
CA SER A 126 -23.53 19.52 0.93
C SER A 126 -24.01 20.23 -0.35
N ARG A 127 -23.74 19.67 -1.55
CA ARG A 127 -24.15 20.26 -2.85
C ARG A 127 -25.64 20.66 -2.92
N PRO A 128 -26.62 19.82 -2.51
CA PRO A 128 -28.03 20.18 -2.58
C PRO A 128 -28.38 21.38 -1.68
N THR A 129 -27.75 21.47 -0.51
CA THR A 129 -27.94 22.58 0.42
C THR A 129 -27.42 23.89 -0.17
N PHE A 130 -26.21 23.87 -0.75
CA PHE A 130 -25.67 25.05 -1.43
C PHE A 130 -26.51 25.48 -2.64
N SER A 131 -27.02 24.51 -3.42
CA SER A 131 -27.88 24.81 -4.56
C SER A 131 -29.19 25.51 -4.16
N LYS A 132 -29.68 25.30 -2.94
CA LYS A 132 -30.88 26.00 -2.42
C LYS A 132 -30.56 27.39 -1.86
N LEU A 133 -29.35 27.58 -1.31
CA LEU A 133 -28.95 28.84 -0.68
C LEU A 133 -28.63 29.94 -1.69
N TYR A 134 -27.98 29.57 -2.80
CA TYR A 134 -27.63 30.50 -3.87
C TYR A 134 -28.80 30.73 -4.84
N GLN A 135 -29.16 32.00 -5.05
CA GLN A 135 -30.11 32.39 -6.10
C GLN A 135 -29.44 32.36 -7.48
N GLU A 136 -30.22 32.43 -8.56
CA GLU A 136 -29.69 32.46 -9.93
C GLU A 136 -28.67 33.59 -10.15
N SER A 137 -28.86 34.73 -9.49
CA SER A 137 -27.95 35.89 -9.53
C SER A 137 -26.59 35.67 -8.84
N ASP A 138 -26.42 34.63 -8.02
CA ASP A 138 -25.21 34.38 -7.21
C ASP A 138 -24.14 33.53 -7.95
N VAL A 139 -24.03 33.66 -9.27
CA VAL A 139 -23.14 32.82 -10.12
C VAL A 139 -21.67 32.86 -9.67
N ALA A 140 -21.11 34.07 -9.43
CA ALA A 140 -19.70 34.22 -9.07
C ALA A 140 -19.33 33.54 -7.74
N ARG A 141 -20.27 33.43 -6.80
CA ARG A 141 -20.01 32.81 -5.48
C ARG A 141 -20.24 31.31 -5.47
N ARG A 142 -21.18 30.82 -6.30
CA ARG A 142 -21.22 29.40 -6.67
C ARG A 142 -19.87 28.97 -7.25
N GLN A 143 -19.27 29.79 -8.10
CA GLN A 143 -17.94 29.52 -8.65
C GLN A 143 -16.84 29.48 -7.57
N GLN A 144 -16.85 30.40 -6.59
CA GLN A 144 -15.85 30.38 -5.50
C GLN A 144 -15.91 29.11 -4.65
N PHE A 145 -17.12 28.62 -4.34
CA PHE A 145 -17.30 27.37 -3.60
C PHE A 145 -16.86 26.16 -4.43
N THR A 146 -17.14 26.16 -5.74
CA THR A 146 -16.62 25.16 -6.67
C THR A 146 -15.09 25.20 -6.72
N THR A 147 -14.47 26.37 -6.76
CA THR A 147 -13.01 26.53 -6.71
C THR A 147 -12.42 26.03 -5.39
N LEU A 148 -13.12 26.19 -4.28
CA LEU A 148 -12.71 25.65 -2.98
C LEU A 148 -12.70 24.12 -3.00
N SER A 149 -13.78 23.48 -3.50
CA SER A 149 -13.83 22.03 -3.71
C SER A 149 -12.69 21.56 -4.62
N ALA A 150 -12.48 22.25 -5.75
CA ALA A 150 -11.43 21.93 -6.72
C ALA A 150 -10.01 22.00 -6.12
N THR A 151 -9.80 22.84 -5.09
CA THR A 151 -8.52 22.92 -4.37
C THR A 151 -8.24 21.61 -3.63
N PHE A 152 -9.23 21.10 -2.89
CA PHE A 152 -9.11 19.80 -2.21
C PHE A 152 -9.04 18.64 -3.21
N GLU A 153 -9.77 18.70 -4.32
CA GLU A 153 -9.71 17.68 -5.37
C GLU A 153 -8.31 17.58 -5.95
N GLN A 154 -7.69 18.72 -6.28
CA GLN A 154 -6.33 18.75 -6.80
C GLN A 154 -5.31 18.26 -5.77
N SER A 155 -5.48 18.62 -4.49
CA SER A 155 -4.61 18.14 -3.41
C SER A 155 -4.71 16.63 -3.22
N ALA A 156 -5.92 16.07 -3.28
CA ALA A 156 -6.14 14.63 -3.23
C ALA A 156 -5.49 13.91 -4.42
N VAL A 157 -5.60 14.45 -5.64
CA VAL A 157 -4.92 13.91 -6.83
C VAL A 157 -3.39 13.93 -6.64
N ASN A 158 -2.83 15.04 -6.13
CA ASN A 158 -1.41 15.14 -5.84
C ASN A 158 -0.97 14.10 -4.80
N CYS A 159 -1.78 13.84 -3.77
CA CYS A 159 -1.52 12.79 -2.80
C CYS A 159 -1.57 11.40 -3.42
N LEU A 160 -2.54 11.09 -4.29
CA LEU A 160 -2.60 9.80 -4.98
C LEU A 160 -1.37 9.56 -5.86
N ARG A 161 -0.86 10.60 -6.53
CA ARG A 161 0.41 10.56 -7.29
C ARG A 161 1.60 10.30 -6.38
N ALA A 162 1.71 11.05 -5.29
CA ALA A 162 2.79 10.91 -4.33
C ALA A 162 2.82 9.49 -3.72
N VAL A 163 1.65 8.90 -3.47
CA VAL A 163 1.55 7.50 -3.01
C VAL A 163 2.09 6.52 -4.07
N LEU A 164 1.75 6.68 -5.35
CA LEU A 164 2.31 5.85 -6.43
C LEU A 164 3.84 5.99 -6.51
N ASP A 165 4.35 7.21 -6.40
CA ASP A 165 5.78 7.48 -6.41
C ASP A 165 6.47 6.89 -5.18
N GLU A 166 5.85 6.96 -4.00
CA GLU A 166 6.34 6.34 -2.76
C GLU A 166 6.50 4.82 -2.94
N VAL A 167 5.52 4.12 -3.49
CA VAL A 167 5.62 2.68 -3.79
C VAL A 167 6.75 2.39 -4.79
N ARG A 168 6.81 3.17 -5.88
CA ARG A 168 7.75 2.95 -6.98
C ARG A 168 9.20 3.23 -6.57
N LEU A 169 9.42 4.24 -5.73
CA LEU A 169 10.74 4.72 -5.32
C LEU A 169 11.18 4.15 -3.97
N ASP A 170 10.36 3.30 -3.33
CA ASP A 170 10.69 2.68 -2.06
C ASP A 170 12.03 1.91 -2.13
N ALA A 171 12.99 2.41 -1.38
CA ALA A 171 14.36 1.91 -1.29
C ALA A 171 14.65 1.21 0.06
N SER A 172 13.61 0.98 0.87
CA SER A 172 13.77 0.26 2.14
C SER A 172 14.33 -1.16 1.91
N PRO A 173 15.13 -1.69 2.85
CA PRO A 173 15.70 -3.02 2.71
C PRO A 173 14.61 -4.09 2.77
N PRO A 174 14.80 -5.25 2.10
CA PRO A 174 13.88 -6.36 2.22
C PRO A 174 13.77 -6.84 3.67
N SER A 175 12.60 -7.37 4.03
CA SER A 175 12.38 -7.89 5.38
C SER A 175 13.29 -9.09 5.67
N GLN A 176 13.80 -9.13 6.90
CA GLN A 176 14.65 -10.21 7.39
C GLN A 176 13.94 -11.57 7.24
N GLY A 177 14.73 -12.61 6.91
CA GLY A 177 14.22 -13.98 6.72
C GLY A 177 13.23 -14.13 5.55
N GLY A 178 13.06 -13.11 4.72
CA GLY A 178 12.09 -13.12 3.62
C GLY A 178 10.64 -12.89 4.07
N ASN A 179 10.38 -12.36 5.27
CA ASN A 179 9.00 -12.09 5.72
C ASN A 179 8.25 -11.08 4.82
N VAL A 180 6.95 -10.91 5.05
CA VAL A 180 6.13 -9.89 4.39
C VAL A 180 6.75 -8.50 4.63
N HIS A 181 6.85 -7.74 3.55
CA HIS A 181 7.41 -6.38 3.58
C HIS A 181 6.37 -5.38 4.09
N PRO A 182 6.73 -4.40 4.95
CA PRO A 182 5.80 -3.37 5.44
C PRO A 182 5.08 -2.64 4.31
N LEU A 183 5.78 -2.30 3.23
CA LEU A 183 5.19 -1.68 2.03
C LEU A 183 3.96 -2.46 1.51
N THR A 184 4.00 -3.79 1.50
CA THR A 184 2.88 -4.63 1.07
C THR A 184 1.66 -4.39 1.95
N SER A 185 1.85 -4.41 3.26
CA SER A 185 0.77 -4.16 4.23
C SER A 185 0.24 -2.73 4.16
N HIS A 186 1.12 -1.73 3.98
CA HIS A 186 0.75 -0.33 3.93
C HIS A 186 -0.03 0.00 2.65
N VAL A 187 0.37 -0.52 1.50
CA VAL A 187 -0.39 -0.37 0.23
C VAL A 187 -1.80 -0.96 0.35
N LEU A 188 -1.92 -2.17 0.91
CA LEU A 188 -3.22 -2.81 1.09
C LEU A 188 -4.12 -2.07 2.07
N ALA A 189 -3.57 -1.69 3.24
CA ALA A 189 -4.30 -0.88 4.21
C ALA A 189 -4.73 0.47 3.61
N PHE A 190 -3.86 1.10 2.81
CA PHE A 190 -4.18 2.34 2.11
C PHE A 190 -5.40 2.18 1.19
N MET A 191 -5.36 1.16 0.32
CA MET A 191 -6.43 0.83 -0.62
C MET A 191 -7.75 0.51 0.09
N GLU A 192 -7.71 -0.31 1.14
CA GLU A 192 -8.88 -0.66 1.93
C GLU A 192 -9.49 0.57 2.63
N GLY A 193 -8.66 1.47 3.18
CA GLY A 193 -9.16 2.69 3.80
C GLY A 193 -9.86 3.64 2.81
N LEU A 194 -9.43 3.68 1.55
CA LEU A 194 -10.11 4.44 0.50
C LEU A 194 -11.51 3.90 0.17
N LEU A 195 -11.82 2.63 0.48
CA LEU A 195 -13.17 2.10 0.31
C LEU A 195 -14.20 2.80 1.22
N GLY A 196 -13.79 3.34 2.37
CA GLY A 196 -14.67 4.18 3.21
C GLY A 196 -15.13 5.49 2.54
N TYR A 197 -14.45 5.85 1.45
CA TYR A 197 -14.67 7.06 0.66
C TYR A 197 -14.92 6.73 -0.82
N GLU A 198 -15.41 5.53 -1.15
CA GLU A 198 -15.51 4.99 -2.52
C GLU A 198 -16.00 6.00 -3.56
N GLU A 199 -17.13 6.66 -3.34
CA GLU A 199 -17.71 7.64 -4.28
C GLU A 199 -16.77 8.82 -4.54
N THR A 200 -16.14 9.33 -3.49
CA THR A 200 -15.20 10.45 -3.59
C THR A 200 -13.87 9.99 -4.19
N ALA A 201 -13.38 8.82 -3.78
CA ALA A 201 -12.19 8.18 -4.34
C ALA A 201 -12.34 7.92 -5.84
N ALA A 202 -13.53 7.51 -6.30
CA ALA A 202 -13.87 7.32 -7.70
C ALA A 202 -13.77 8.63 -8.50
N ILE A 203 -14.31 9.74 -7.97
CA ILE A 203 -14.20 11.06 -8.61
C ILE A 203 -12.73 11.49 -8.72
N ILE A 204 -11.97 11.41 -7.62
CA ILE A 204 -10.56 11.81 -7.61
C ILE A 204 -9.71 10.90 -8.51
N ALA A 205 -9.98 9.60 -8.53
CA ALA A 205 -9.31 8.68 -9.44
C ALA A 205 -9.60 9.04 -10.91
N SER A 206 -10.84 9.39 -11.27
CA SER A 206 -11.12 9.88 -12.62
C SER A 206 -10.33 11.13 -13.00
N ILE A 207 -10.21 12.10 -12.09
CA ILE A 207 -9.39 13.30 -12.33
C ILE A 207 -7.91 12.90 -12.50
N TYR A 208 -7.41 12.00 -11.66
CA TYR A 208 -6.04 11.48 -11.78
C TYR A 208 -5.79 10.81 -13.14
N VAL A 209 -6.69 9.91 -13.55
CA VAL A 209 -6.59 9.15 -14.81
C VAL A 209 -6.69 10.07 -16.03
N GLU A 210 -7.61 11.05 -16.02
CA GLU A 210 -7.74 12.03 -17.11
C GLU A 210 -6.50 12.92 -17.26
N GLN A 211 -5.82 13.23 -16.15
CA GLN A 211 -4.58 14.00 -16.17
C GLN A 211 -3.36 13.14 -16.55
N ASP A 212 -3.40 11.82 -16.37
CA ASP A 212 -2.32 10.89 -16.71
C ASP A 212 -2.51 10.32 -18.13
N GLN A 213 -1.93 11.00 -19.13
CA GLN A 213 -2.01 10.65 -20.56
C GLN A 213 -1.57 9.21 -20.91
N ARG A 214 -0.94 8.49 -19.97
CA ARG A 214 -0.52 7.10 -20.14
C ARG A 214 -1.64 6.11 -19.87
N MET A 215 -2.75 6.56 -19.32
CA MET A 215 -3.90 5.73 -18.99
C MET A 215 -5.01 5.94 -20.01
N ASN A 216 -5.45 4.85 -20.65
CA ASN A 216 -6.62 4.89 -21.51
C ASN A 216 -7.86 4.95 -20.62
N SER A 217 -8.68 5.98 -20.79
CA SER A 217 -10.01 6.01 -20.22
C SER A 217 -10.89 4.98 -20.92
N ALA A 218 -11.66 4.22 -20.15
CA ALA A 218 -12.72 3.41 -20.74
C ALA A 218 -13.78 4.34 -21.35
N GLY A 219 -14.48 3.90 -22.40
CA GLY A 219 -15.62 4.61 -23.01
C GLY A 219 -16.86 4.69 -22.09
N LEU A 220 -16.66 4.65 -20.78
CA LEU A 220 -17.67 4.74 -19.73
C LEU A 220 -17.91 6.19 -19.36
N THR A 221 -19.04 6.47 -18.72
CA THR A 221 -19.39 7.82 -18.22
C THR A 221 -19.93 7.77 -16.79
N GLY A 222 -19.92 8.90 -16.10
CA GLY A 222 -20.50 9.03 -14.77
C GLY A 222 -19.85 8.12 -13.71
N THR A 223 -20.66 7.61 -12.79
CA THR A 223 -20.20 6.79 -11.65
C THR A 223 -19.47 5.53 -12.07
N ASP A 224 -19.91 4.87 -13.15
CA ASP A 224 -19.25 3.68 -13.67
C ASP A 224 -17.82 3.95 -14.16
N LYS A 225 -17.60 5.12 -14.79
CA LYS A 225 -16.26 5.58 -15.14
C LYS A 225 -15.40 5.78 -13.90
N GLY A 226 -15.94 6.45 -12.88
CA GLY A 226 -15.22 6.69 -11.61
C GLY A 226 -14.77 5.41 -10.91
N LEU A 227 -15.66 4.43 -10.81
CA LEU A 227 -15.33 3.14 -10.20
C LEU A 227 -14.31 2.35 -11.03
N TYR A 228 -14.39 2.44 -12.36
CA TYR A 228 -13.41 1.85 -13.26
C TYR A 228 -12.03 2.49 -13.09
N ASP A 229 -11.97 3.82 -13.04
CA ASP A 229 -10.73 4.60 -12.88
C ASP A 229 -10.10 4.34 -11.50
N LEU A 230 -10.90 4.20 -10.44
CA LEU A 230 -10.43 3.80 -9.11
C LEU A 230 -9.85 2.38 -9.11
N GLY A 231 -10.54 1.43 -9.75
CA GLY A 231 -9.99 0.09 -9.97
C GLY A 231 -8.66 0.12 -10.71
N THR A 232 -8.53 1.02 -11.69
CA THR A 232 -7.31 1.15 -12.50
C THR A 232 -6.16 1.74 -11.67
N TYR A 233 -6.44 2.72 -10.82
CA TYR A 233 -5.47 3.25 -9.85
C TYR A 233 -4.99 2.16 -8.87
N PHE A 234 -5.91 1.36 -8.33
CA PHE A 234 -5.56 0.22 -7.47
C PHE A 234 -4.73 -0.84 -8.18
N ALA A 235 -5.09 -1.19 -9.43
CA ALA A 235 -4.30 -2.10 -10.25
C ALA A 235 -2.86 -1.59 -10.46
N GLN A 236 -2.71 -0.27 -10.61
CA GLN A 236 -1.42 0.40 -10.74
C GLN A 236 -0.60 0.32 -9.46
N LEU A 237 -1.19 0.54 -8.29
CA LEU A 237 -0.53 0.36 -6.99
C LEU A 237 -0.02 -1.06 -6.82
N VAL A 238 -0.87 -2.07 -7.07
CA VAL A 238 -0.50 -3.48 -6.94
C VAL A 238 0.67 -3.82 -7.89
N ARG A 239 0.64 -3.32 -9.13
CA ARG A 239 1.72 -3.52 -10.11
C ARG A 239 3.04 -2.86 -9.68
N TRP A 240 3.00 -1.63 -9.18
CA TRP A 240 4.21 -0.96 -8.68
C TRP A 240 4.74 -1.60 -7.41
N LEU A 241 3.85 -2.05 -6.51
CA LEU A 241 4.22 -2.81 -5.32
C LEU A 241 5.00 -4.06 -5.73
N HIS A 242 4.44 -4.89 -6.61
CA HIS A 242 5.12 -6.09 -7.09
C HIS A 242 6.47 -5.76 -7.74
N ALA A 243 6.52 -4.78 -8.66
CA ALA A 243 7.78 -4.39 -9.30
C ALA A 243 8.84 -3.88 -8.30
N SER A 244 8.43 -3.14 -7.28
CA SER A 244 9.29 -2.62 -6.22
C SER A 244 9.85 -3.76 -5.35
N LEU A 245 9.00 -4.74 -5.00
CA LEU A 245 9.42 -5.94 -4.26
C LEU A 245 10.38 -6.80 -5.09
N SER A 246 10.08 -7.06 -6.37
CA SER A 246 10.98 -7.83 -7.26
C SER A 246 12.34 -7.16 -7.40
N LYS A 247 12.38 -5.83 -7.57
CA LYS A 247 13.65 -5.08 -7.67
C LYS A 247 14.51 -5.20 -6.40
N LYS A 248 13.90 -5.23 -5.22
CA LYS A 248 14.63 -5.47 -3.95
C LYS A 248 15.31 -6.84 -3.95
N THR A 249 14.71 -7.81 -4.63
CA THR A 249 15.29 -9.15 -4.74
C THR A 249 16.44 -9.27 -5.74
N ASP A 250 16.44 -8.48 -6.82
CA ASP A 250 17.51 -8.49 -7.82
C ASP A 250 18.85 -7.95 -7.29
N GLY A 251 18.79 -7.03 -6.32
CA GLY A 251 19.96 -6.41 -5.71
C GLY A 251 20.50 -7.16 -4.49
N TYR A 252 19.94 -6.86 -3.31
CA TYR A 252 20.49 -7.29 -2.02
C TYR A 252 20.31 -8.80 -1.79
N ILE A 253 19.13 -9.34 -2.09
CA ILE A 253 18.81 -10.75 -1.82
C ILE A 253 19.51 -11.70 -2.79
N SER A 254 19.76 -11.29 -4.04
CA SER A 254 20.44 -12.12 -5.04
C SER A 254 21.85 -12.54 -4.62
N ARG A 255 22.51 -11.77 -3.74
CA ARG A 255 23.83 -12.09 -3.19
C ARG A 255 23.80 -13.14 -2.08
N HIS A 256 22.63 -13.42 -1.50
CA HIS A 256 22.51 -14.21 -0.27
C HIS A 256 21.87 -15.61 -0.45
N ASP A 257 21.03 -15.85 -1.47
CA ASP A 257 20.60 -17.16 -2.04
C ASP A 257 19.33 -16.93 -2.89
N THR A 258 19.20 -17.62 -4.02
CA THR A 258 17.95 -17.71 -4.81
C THR A 258 16.74 -18.19 -3.99
N THR A 259 16.93 -19.03 -2.97
CA THR A 259 15.85 -19.58 -2.15
C THR A 259 15.18 -18.51 -1.29
N ILE A 260 15.94 -17.66 -0.61
CA ILE A 260 15.36 -16.58 0.21
C ILE A 260 14.64 -15.53 -0.63
N ARG A 261 15.08 -15.29 -1.88
CA ARG A 261 14.32 -14.48 -2.84
C ARG A 261 12.96 -15.11 -3.10
N ALA A 262 12.92 -16.41 -3.40
CA ALA A 262 11.67 -17.11 -3.64
C ALA A 262 10.73 -17.03 -2.43
N ILE A 263 11.23 -17.26 -1.21
CA ILE A 263 10.46 -17.14 0.03
C ILE A 263 9.90 -15.71 0.20
N PHE A 264 10.72 -14.69 -0.01
CA PHE A 264 10.28 -13.30 0.08
C PHE A 264 9.13 -12.98 -0.88
N LEU A 265 9.25 -13.39 -2.14
CA LEU A 265 8.20 -13.18 -3.13
C LEU A 265 6.94 -14.01 -2.79
N LEU A 266 7.09 -15.27 -2.37
CA LEU A 266 5.97 -16.12 -1.96
C LEU A 266 5.19 -15.51 -0.80
N ASN A 267 5.87 -15.04 0.24
CA ASN A 267 5.23 -14.39 1.38
C ASN A 267 4.42 -13.16 0.97
N ASN A 268 5.04 -12.26 0.18
CA ASN A 268 4.38 -11.01 -0.21
C ASN A 268 3.24 -11.23 -1.21
N VAL A 269 3.40 -12.12 -2.20
CA VAL A 269 2.34 -12.43 -3.18
C VAL A 269 1.20 -13.19 -2.51
N ASN A 270 1.47 -14.13 -1.60
CA ASN A 270 0.43 -14.81 -0.84
C ASN A 270 -0.37 -13.83 0.02
N TYR A 271 0.32 -12.94 0.75
CA TYR A 271 -0.32 -11.90 1.55
C TYR A 271 -1.19 -10.98 0.70
N LEU A 272 -0.67 -10.53 -0.46
CA LEU A 272 -1.39 -9.73 -1.44
C LEU A 272 -2.66 -10.42 -1.92
N LEU A 273 -2.56 -11.66 -2.43
CA LEU A 273 -3.69 -12.40 -2.97
C LEU A 273 -4.76 -12.64 -1.90
N LYS A 274 -4.37 -13.14 -0.72
CA LYS A 274 -5.31 -13.37 0.40
C LYS A 274 -6.04 -12.08 0.80
N ARG A 275 -5.35 -10.93 0.85
CA ARG A 275 -5.99 -9.65 1.21
C ARG A 275 -6.91 -9.12 0.11
N LEU A 276 -6.52 -9.24 -1.15
CA LEU A 276 -7.38 -8.85 -2.27
C LEU A 276 -8.64 -9.72 -2.31
N GLU A 277 -8.52 -11.03 -2.18
CA GLU A 277 -9.64 -11.99 -2.21
C GLU A 277 -10.64 -11.80 -1.07
N ASN A 278 -10.17 -11.37 0.10
CA ASN A 278 -11.00 -11.10 1.27
C ASN A 278 -11.59 -9.68 1.31
N SER A 279 -11.49 -8.92 0.21
CA SER A 279 -12.04 -7.55 0.13
C SER A 279 -12.73 -7.27 -1.22
N PRO A 280 -13.54 -6.20 -1.30
CA PRO A 280 -14.10 -5.74 -2.58
C PRO A 280 -13.05 -5.31 -3.61
N LEU A 281 -11.79 -5.10 -3.18
CA LEU A 281 -10.70 -4.61 -4.04
C LEU A 281 -10.48 -5.53 -5.24
N LEU A 282 -10.52 -6.85 -5.06
CA LEU A 282 -10.29 -7.78 -6.17
C LEU A 282 -11.33 -7.59 -7.28
N VAL A 283 -12.61 -7.52 -6.91
CA VAL A 283 -13.71 -7.32 -7.87
C VAL A 283 -13.57 -5.98 -8.58
N MET A 284 -13.24 -4.91 -7.86
CA MET A 284 -13.02 -3.58 -8.44
C MET A 284 -11.87 -3.57 -9.45
N ILE A 285 -10.73 -4.15 -9.08
CA ILE A 285 -9.54 -4.23 -9.94
C ILE A 285 -9.82 -5.11 -11.17
N GLN A 286 -10.56 -6.21 -11.03
CA GLN A 286 -10.85 -7.10 -12.15
C GLN A 286 -11.79 -6.49 -13.20
N ARG A 287 -12.56 -5.44 -12.88
CA ARG A 287 -13.35 -4.69 -13.87
C ARG A 287 -12.46 -4.02 -14.93
N CYS A 288 -11.27 -3.55 -14.53
CA CYS A 288 -10.32 -2.89 -15.42
C CYS A 288 -9.14 -3.78 -15.83
N GLN A 289 -8.79 -4.77 -15.02
CA GLN A 289 -7.70 -5.72 -15.27
C GLN A 289 -8.12 -7.15 -14.89
N PRO A 290 -8.89 -7.85 -15.77
CA PRO A 290 -9.49 -9.15 -15.46
C PRO A 290 -8.48 -10.25 -15.10
N ASP A 291 -7.29 -10.20 -15.69
CA ASP A 291 -6.21 -11.17 -15.59
C ASP A 291 -5.27 -10.93 -14.39
N LEU A 292 -5.51 -9.90 -13.57
CA LEU A 292 -4.63 -9.52 -12.47
C LEU A 292 -4.37 -10.67 -11.49
N LYS A 293 -5.42 -11.38 -11.07
CA LYS A 293 -5.30 -12.51 -10.15
C LYS A 293 -4.47 -13.65 -10.75
N SER A 294 -4.83 -14.10 -11.96
CA SER A 294 -4.11 -15.19 -12.65
C SER A 294 -2.63 -14.87 -12.85
N LYS A 295 -2.30 -13.61 -13.15
CA LYS A 295 -0.92 -13.17 -13.28
C LYS A 295 -0.12 -13.38 -11.99
N TYR A 296 -0.64 -12.93 -10.86
CA TYR A 296 0.07 -13.09 -9.58
C TYR A 296 0.05 -14.54 -9.07
N GLU A 297 -0.95 -15.35 -9.44
CA GLU A 297 -0.90 -16.79 -9.22
C GLU A 297 0.23 -17.47 -10.03
N ASP A 298 0.50 -17.00 -11.24
CA ASP A 298 1.62 -17.51 -12.06
C ASP A 298 2.99 -17.03 -11.53
N ASP A 299 3.08 -15.79 -11.05
CA ASP A 299 4.26 -15.29 -10.32
C ASP A 299 4.50 -16.10 -9.04
N PHE A 300 3.43 -16.46 -8.32
CA PHE A 300 3.49 -17.34 -7.15
C PHE A 300 4.02 -18.73 -7.53
N LYS A 301 3.47 -19.36 -8.59
CA LYS A 301 3.93 -20.68 -9.07
C LYS A 301 5.41 -20.63 -9.50
N THR A 302 5.85 -19.55 -10.12
CA THR A 302 7.24 -19.35 -10.52
C THR A 302 8.15 -19.26 -9.29
N SER A 303 7.76 -18.47 -8.30
CA SER A 303 8.50 -18.36 -7.04
C SER A 303 8.52 -19.69 -6.28
N LEU A 304 7.43 -20.47 -6.33
CA LEU A 304 7.37 -21.80 -5.73
C LEU A 304 8.36 -22.76 -6.38
N LYS A 305 8.45 -22.76 -7.72
CA LYS A 305 9.47 -23.53 -8.44
C LYS A 305 10.88 -23.09 -8.07
N ASP A 306 11.13 -21.79 -7.93
CA ASP A 306 12.42 -21.28 -7.50
C ASP A 306 12.78 -21.74 -6.07
N TYR A 307 11.82 -21.74 -5.14
CA TYR A 307 12.01 -22.30 -3.80
C TYR A 307 12.47 -23.76 -3.84
N THR A 308 11.83 -24.60 -4.66
CA THR A 308 12.17 -26.04 -4.72
C THR A 308 13.61 -26.32 -5.16
N LYS A 309 14.31 -25.34 -5.74
CA LYS A 309 15.71 -25.50 -6.14
C LYS A 309 16.66 -25.70 -4.96
N CYS A 310 16.29 -25.32 -3.73
CA CYS A 310 17.10 -25.61 -2.55
C CYS A 310 17.27 -27.12 -2.29
N TYR A 311 16.38 -27.97 -2.81
CA TYR A 311 16.51 -29.43 -2.74
C TYR A 311 17.48 -30.01 -3.78
N THR A 312 17.93 -29.22 -4.76
CA THR A 312 18.77 -29.70 -5.87
C THR A 312 20.05 -30.40 -5.42
N PRO A 313 20.82 -29.90 -4.44
CA PRO A 313 22.03 -30.59 -3.97
C PRO A 313 21.72 -31.99 -3.41
N LEU A 314 20.60 -32.14 -2.70
CA LEU A 314 20.15 -33.43 -2.16
C LEU A 314 19.68 -34.38 -3.27
N ILE A 315 18.94 -33.86 -4.26
CA ILE A 315 18.52 -34.61 -5.45
C ILE A 315 19.75 -35.13 -6.21
N ILE A 316 20.74 -34.28 -6.46
CA ILE A 316 21.98 -34.65 -7.16
C ILE A 316 22.75 -35.71 -6.38
N ALA A 317 22.90 -35.56 -5.06
CA ALA A 317 23.61 -36.53 -4.23
C ALA A 317 22.96 -37.93 -4.29
N ILE A 318 21.63 -37.99 -4.32
CA ILE A 318 20.87 -39.24 -4.51
C ILE A 318 21.08 -39.81 -5.91
N GLN A 319 20.91 -38.98 -6.95
CA GLN A 319 21.02 -39.39 -8.35
C GLN A 319 22.41 -39.94 -8.68
N GLN A 320 23.47 -39.25 -8.26
CA GLN A 320 24.86 -39.67 -8.49
C GLN A 320 25.14 -41.08 -7.96
N MET A 321 24.62 -41.42 -6.78
CA MET A 321 24.80 -42.77 -6.22
C MET A 321 23.95 -43.82 -6.94
N LEU A 322 22.71 -43.47 -7.31
CA LEU A 322 21.86 -44.36 -8.10
C LEU A 322 22.46 -44.65 -9.48
N GLU A 323 23.02 -43.64 -10.14
CA GLU A 323 23.75 -43.78 -11.40
C GLU A 323 25.02 -44.60 -11.24
N TYR A 324 25.81 -44.35 -10.19
CA TYR A 324 26.99 -45.14 -9.87
C TYR A 324 26.63 -46.62 -9.72
N ASP A 325 25.55 -46.93 -9.01
CA ASP A 325 25.08 -48.31 -8.87
C ASP A 325 24.56 -48.91 -10.18
N ASN A 326 23.86 -48.15 -11.01
CA ASN A 326 23.39 -48.62 -12.31
C ASN A 326 24.56 -49.03 -13.24
N VAL A 327 25.67 -48.30 -13.19
CA VAL A 327 26.87 -48.59 -14.00
C VAL A 327 27.71 -49.70 -13.38
N ASN A 328 27.96 -49.65 -12.07
CA ASN A 328 28.91 -50.53 -11.39
C ASN A 328 28.28 -51.80 -10.81
N ARG A 329 26.94 -51.87 -10.76
CA ARG A 329 26.11 -52.97 -10.24
C ARG A 329 26.61 -53.48 -8.89
N LEU A 330 26.38 -52.71 -7.81
CA LEU A 330 26.94 -53.06 -6.51
C LEU A 330 26.41 -54.43 -6.05
N SER A 331 27.34 -55.33 -5.74
CA SER A 331 27.04 -56.64 -5.17
C SER A 331 26.14 -56.54 -3.93
N ASP A 332 25.19 -57.46 -3.80
CA ASP A 332 24.42 -57.66 -2.57
C ASP A 332 25.18 -58.52 -1.54
N GLY A 333 26.29 -59.14 -1.96
CA GLY A 333 27.22 -59.84 -1.09
C GLY A 333 28.37 -58.95 -0.65
N LYS A 334 29.61 -59.44 -0.78
CA LYS A 334 30.80 -58.68 -0.40
C LYS A 334 31.05 -57.54 -1.39
N LEU A 335 31.04 -56.30 -0.89
CA LEU A 335 31.39 -55.10 -1.66
C LEU A 335 32.91 -55.00 -1.88
N ARG A 336 33.31 -54.44 -3.04
CA ARG A 336 34.70 -54.05 -3.30
C ARG A 336 35.03 -52.81 -2.48
N ASP A 337 36.31 -52.62 -2.13
CA ASP A 337 36.71 -51.49 -1.28
C ASP A 337 36.37 -50.13 -1.91
N ARG A 338 36.51 -49.99 -3.24
CA ARG A 338 36.06 -48.80 -3.98
C ARG A 338 34.55 -48.53 -3.83
N ASP A 339 33.70 -49.56 -3.90
CA ASP A 339 32.24 -49.39 -3.76
C ASP A 339 31.89 -48.98 -2.32
N ARG A 340 32.64 -49.49 -1.33
CA ARG A 340 32.47 -49.09 0.07
C ARG A 340 32.85 -47.64 0.31
N GLU A 341 33.95 -47.18 -0.29
CA GLU A 341 34.37 -45.78 -0.25
C GLU A 341 33.34 -44.87 -0.91
N GLN A 342 32.82 -45.26 -2.08
CA GLN A 342 31.78 -44.51 -2.77
C GLN A 342 30.49 -44.38 -1.95
N LEU A 343 30.06 -45.45 -1.27
CA LEU A 343 28.90 -45.41 -0.36
C LEU A 343 29.14 -44.47 0.83
N LYS A 344 30.34 -44.51 1.43
CA LYS A 344 30.71 -43.59 2.52
C LYS A 344 30.67 -42.14 2.08
N GLU A 345 31.23 -41.84 0.91
CA GLU A 345 31.21 -40.50 0.32
C GLU A 345 29.78 -40.06 0.01
N SER A 346 28.97 -40.91 -0.62
CA SER A 346 27.57 -40.62 -0.95
C SER A 346 26.76 -40.25 0.30
N PHE A 347 26.83 -41.07 1.36
CA PHE A 347 26.14 -40.76 2.62
C PHE A 347 26.67 -39.48 3.27
N ALA A 348 27.98 -39.21 3.20
CA ALA A 348 28.56 -37.97 3.72
C ALA A 348 28.04 -36.74 2.97
N THR A 349 28.02 -36.77 1.64
CA THR A 349 27.47 -35.71 0.79
C THR A 349 25.98 -35.51 1.04
N LEU A 350 25.21 -36.59 1.19
CA LEU A 350 23.79 -36.54 1.49
C LEU A 350 23.52 -35.91 2.88
N ASN A 351 24.30 -36.29 3.89
CA ASN A 351 24.20 -35.69 5.22
C ASN A 351 24.50 -34.18 5.18
N ALA A 352 25.54 -33.77 4.47
CA ALA A 352 25.88 -32.36 4.31
C ALA A 352 24.79 -31.58 3.58
N ALA A 353 24.17 -32.16 2.54
CA ALA A 353 23.06 -31.54 1.82
C ALA A 353 21.81 -31.37 2.70
N ILE A 354 21.46 -32.38 3.51
CA ILE A 354 20.34 -32.28 4.47
C ILE A 354 20.64 -31.26 5.57
N ASP A 355 21.86 -31.27 6.12
CA ASP A 355 22.29 -30.31 7.15
C ASP A 355 22.20 -28.87 6.63
N ASN A 356 22.69 -28.61 5.41
CA ASN A 356 22.62 -27.30 4.78
C ASN A 356 21.17 -26.87 4.50
N LEU A 357 20.37 -27.73 3.87
CA LEU A 357 18.96 -27.46 3.61
C LEU A 357 18.20 -27.10 4.89
N ARG A 358 18.41 -27.89 5.95
CA ARG A 358 17.82 -27.63 7.27
C ARG A 358 18.26 -26.27 7.81
N GLN A 359 19.55 -25.96 7.76
CA GLN A 359 20.07 -24.68 8.24
C GLN A 359 19.45 -23.50 7.47
N GLN A 360 19.43 -23.55 6.14
CA GLN A 360 18.83 -22.51 5.31
C GLN A 360 17.35 -22.29 5.65
N CYS A 361 16.54 -23.36 5.70
CA CYS A 361 15.11 -23.24 6.00
C CYS A 361 14.82 -22.78 7.44
N GLN A 362 15.78 -22.87 8.36
CA GLN A 362 15.64 -22.33 9.72
C GLN A 362 15.85 -20.82 9.79
N GLU A 363 16.56 -20.21 8.83
CA GLU A 363 16.78 -18.77 8.76
C GLU A 363 15.60 -18.02 8.12
N TYR A 364 14.70 -18.75 7.46
CA TYR A 364 13.60 -18.18 6.69
C TYR A 364 12.32 -18.08 7.52
N ILE A 365 11.55 -17.00 7.30
CA ILE A 365 10.33 -16.69 8.02
C ILE A 365 9.15 -16.84 7.08
N VAL A 366 8.22 -17.75 7.40
CA VAL A 366 6.95 -17.93 6.70
C VAL A 366 5.83 -17.91 7.73
N SER A 367 5.31 -16.70 7.97
CA SER A 367 4.32 -16.44 9.02
C SER A 367 2.95 -17.06 8.72
N ASP A 368 2.57 -17.12 7.43
CA ASP A 368 1.30 -17.68 6.99
C ASP A 368 1.32 -19.21 7.05
N ILE A 369 0.39 -19.79 7.82
CA ILE A 369 0.36 -21.23 8.13
C ILE A 369 0.09 -22.05 6.86
N ASP A 370 -0.91 -21.66 6.06
CA ASP A 370 -1.27 -22.40 4.84
C ASP A 370 -0.13 -22.39 3.82
N LEU A 371 0.54 -21.25 3.65
CA LEU A 371 1.72 -21.16 2.79
C LEU A 371 2.84 -22.05 3.31
N ARG A 372 3.12 -22.01 4.61
CA ARG A 372 4.16 -22.83 5.24
C ARG A 372 3.90 -24.32 5.02
N ASP A 373 2.68 -24.78 5.26
CA ASP A 373 2.30 -26.18 5.07
C ASP A 373 2.35 -26.60 3.59
N ARG A 374 1.99 -25.68 2.68
CA ARG A 374 2.15 -25.90 1.25
C ARG A 374 3.62 -26.08 0.85
N LEU A 375 4.52 -25.23 1.32
CA LEU A 375 5.96 -25.34 1.02
C LEU A 375 6.55 -26.66 1.52
N ARG A 376 6.19 -27.08 2.73
CA ARG A 376 6.60 -28.37 3.30
C ARG A 376 6.07 -29.54 2.48
N THR A 377 4.80 -29.47 2.08
CA THR A 377 4.16 -30.51 1.26
C THR A 377 4.85 -30.64 -0.09
N GLU A 378 5.11 -29.53 -0.79
CA GLU A 378 5.84 -29.52 -2.07
C GLU A 378 7.25 -30.09 -1.93
N GLY A 379 7.97 -29.72 -0.86
CA GLY A 379 9.28 -30.29 -0.54
C GLY A 379 9.23 -31.80 -0.36
N LYS A 380 8.26 -32.31 0.41
CA LYS A 380 8.07 -33.75 0.64
C LYS A 380 7.74 -34.49 -0.66
N LEU A 381 6.81 -33.97 -1.46
CA LEU A 381 6.43 -34.55 -2.75
C LEU A 381 7.62 -34.65 -3.70
N LEU A 382 8.53 -33.67 -3.65
CA LEU A 382 9.71 -33.64 -4.50
C LEU A 382 10.76 -34.69 -4.10
N ILE A 383 11.03 -34.86 -2.80
CA ILE A 383 12.24 -35.57 -2.35
C ILE A 383 12.01 -36.97 -1.77
N MET A 384 10.85 -37.21 -1.15
CA MET A 384 10.68 -38.35 -0.25
C MET A 384 10.77 -39.70 -0.96
N ASP A 385 10.19 -39.84 -2.14
CA ASP A 385 10.19 -41.12 -2.88
C ASP A 385 11.60 -41.48 -3.37
N MET A 386 12.35 -40.49 -3.86
CA MET A 386 13.75 -40.67 -4.26
C MET A 386 14.62 -41.03 -3.05
N PHE A 387 14.44 -40.35 -1.93
CA PHE A 387 15.20 -40.62 -0.72
C PHE A 387 14.89 -42.00 -0.14
N ARG A 388 13.61 -42.42 -0.12
CA ARG A 388 13.20 -43.77 0.30
C ARG A 388 13.83 -44.84 -0.60
N THR A 389 13.85 -44.62 -1.91
CA THR A 389 14.47 -45.52 -2.88
C THR A 389 15.97 -45.67 -2.62
N TYR A 390 16.67 -44.54 -2.48
CA TYR A 390 18.10 -44.51 -2.13
C TYR A 390 18.37 -45.24 -0.80
N TYR A 391 17.63 -44.88 0.24
CA TYR A 391 17.83 -45.41 1.58
C TYR A 391 17.61 -46.93 1.61
N ASN A 392 16.50 -47.43 1.06
CA ASN A 392 16.20 -48.86 1.06
C ASN A 392 17.24 -49.67 0.29
N LYS A 393 17.79 -49.11 -0.80
CA LYS A 393 18.76 -49.78 -1.65
C LYS A 393 20.15 -49.86 -1.04
N PHE A 394 20.59 -48.81 -0.34
CA PHE A 394 21.99 -48.68 0.08
C PHE A 394 22.21 -48.81 1.59
N SER A 395 21.22 -48.50 2.42
CA SER A 395 21.39 -48.51 3.88
C SER A 395 21.84 -49.88 4.39
N ASN A 396 21.24 -50.98 3.92
CA ASN A 396 21.52 -52.33 4.42
C ASN A 396 22.83 -52.95 3.89
N LYS A 397 23.54 -52.32 2.96
CA LYS A 397 24.80 -52.87 2.43
C LYS A 397 25.93 -52.81 3.49
N ASP A 398 26.83 -53.79 3.47
CA ASP A 398 27.95 -53.89 4.42
C ASP A 398 29.19 -53.11 3.95
N PHE A 399 29.09 -51.78 4.03
CA PHE A 399 30.13 -50.86 3.58
C PHE A 399 30.99 -50.24 4.69
N THR A 400 30.53 -50.33 5.95
CA THR A 400 31.22 -49.72 7.10
C THR A 400 30.85 -50.40 8.41
N ARG A 401 31.79 -50.43 9.36
CA ARG A 401 31.55 -50.87 10.74
C ARG A 401 30.87 -49.78 11.60
N ASN A 402 31.10 -48.50 11.27
CA ASN A 402 30.50 -47.37 11.98
C ASN A 402 29.30 -46.84 11.19
N ARG A 403 28.18 -47.57 11.21
CA ARG A 403 26.99 -47.25 10.40
C ARG A 403 26.36 -45.91 10.79
N GLU A 404 26.26 -45.63 12.09
CA GLU A 404 25.67 -44.40 12.65
C GLU A 404 26.39 -43.12 12.20
N LYS A 405 27.70 -43.21 11.90
CA LYS A 405 28.47 -42.07 11.39
C LYS A 405 27.99 -41.63 10.00
N TYR A 406 27.56 -42.57 9.17
CA TYR A 406 27.22 -42.33 7.76
C TYR A 406 25.71 -42.27 7.54
N ILE A 407 24.95 -43.19 8.13
CA ILE A 407 23.49 -43.25 8.00
C ILE A 407 22.87 -42.45 9.15
N ARG A 408 22.95 -41.10 9.06
CA ARG A 408 22.40 -40.18 10.09
C ARG A 408 20.90 -39.95 9.94
N TYR A 409 20.40 -40.07 8.72
CA TYR A 409 19.03 -39.73 8.36
C TYR A 409 18.33 -40.96 7.78
N ASP A 410 17.26 -41.41 8.44
CA ASP A 410 16.28 -42.33 7.87
C ASP A 410 15.12 -41.53 7.23
N PRO A 411 14.23 -42.18 6.45
CA PRO A 411 13.11 -41.48 5.82
C PRO A 411 12.21 -40.72 6.81
N ARG A 412 11.97 -41.26 8.01
CA ARG A 412 11.13 -40.62 9.02
C ARG A 412 11.82 -39.39 9.59
N ILE A 413 13.14 -39.44 9.80
CA ILE A 413 13.91 -38.31 10.28
C ILE A 413 13.92 -37.18 9.25
N LEU A 414 14.15 -37.47 7.96
CA LEU A 414 14.11 -36.45 6.91
C LEU A 414 12.71 -35.82 6.80
N GLU A 415 11.66 -36.64 6.82
CA GLU A 415 10.27 -36.16 6.80
C GLU A 415 9.99 -35.22 7.99
N SER A 416 10.39 -35.62 9.19
CA SER A 416 10.28 -34.78 10.39
C SER A 416 11.09 -33.49 10.31
N ILE A 417 12.28 -33.51 9.69
CA ILE A 417 13.06 -32.29 9.46
C ILE A 417 12.28 -31.32 8.57
N ILE A 418 11.69 -31.80 7.46
CA ILE A 418 10.92 -30.97 6.54
C ILE A 418 9.65 -30.43 7.22
N ASP A 419 8.97 -31.27 8.01
CA ASP A 419 7.78 -30.86 8.77
C ASP A 419 8.09 -29.70 9.74
N ASN A 420 9.31 -29.64 10.28
CA ASN A 420 9.75 -28.58 11.19
C ASN A 420 10.37 -27.35 10.48
N PHE A 421 10.36 -27.27 9.14
CA PHE A 421 10.86 -26.09 8.44
C PHE A 421 10.03 -24.84 8.79
N PHE A 422 10.70 -23.69 8.92
CA PHE A 422 10.13 -22.37 9.21
C PHE A 422 9.49 -22.18 10.60
N GLU A 423 9.66 -23.12 11.54
CA GLU A 423 8.99 -23.05 12.87
C GLU A 423 9.65 -22.11 13.88
N HIS A 424 10.95 -21.85 13.76
CA HIS A 424 11.71 -21.10 14.78
C HIS A 424 11.31 -19.63 14.93
N HIS A 425 10.48 -19.11 14.04
CA HIS A 425 10.07 -17.72 13.96
C HIS A 425 8.55 -17.54 13.78
N SER A 426 7.77 -18.62 13.96
CA SER A 426 6.31 -18.65 13.81
C SER A 426 5.57 -18.20 15.07
#